data_AF-A0A1L9TB15-F1
#
_entry.id   AF-A0A1L9TB15-F1
#
_cell.length_a   1.000
_cell.length_b   1.000
_cell.length_c   1.000
_cell.angle_alpha   90.00
_cell.angle_beta   90.00
_cell.angle_gamma   90.00
#
_symmetry.space_group_name_H-M   'P 1'
#
loop_
_entity.id
_entity.type
_entity.pdbx_description
1 polymer ?
#
loop_
_entity_poly.entity_id
_entity_poly.type
_entity_poly.pdbx_seq_one_letter_code
_entity_poly.pdbx_strand_id
1 'polypeptide(L)'
;MDIPNSDTPNNQESSFPIVQPRLKLPRNPEILAPSLSRYLRKYNQYPSAPSVHPRPISFPTNQQKTNWATSLPDGKHRDTYAVWWRSPKHNKACWLGCFSTWTSSWVGDVKWDTRPWHAWAVAVLKLHNESGKCIIIYDCDPRIPAGYRYKYKHTKRKRNRVISVRPRRFLLPVQTKLIEHLRMRENVPIRAVFYNTDTRRAGRNRCVYYTMKWIRKVVRFGDKPFWGFDEEGRSLDPRTKRCALLDRL
;
A
#
# COMPACT_ATOMS: atom_id res chain seq x y z
N MET A 1 -43.62 -35.64 -16.51
CA MET A 1 -42.84 -35.49 -15.26
C MET A 1 -42.15 -34.14 -15.37
N ASP A 2 -42.80 -33.11 -14.85
CA ASP A 2 -42.37 -31.73 -14.99
C ASP A 2 -41.40 -31.37 -13.87
N ILE A 3 -40.22 -30.86 -14.26
CA ILE A 3 -39.16 -30.44 -13.35
C ILE A 3 -39.52 -29.04 -12.84
N PRO A 4 -39.64 -28.80 -11.51
CA PRO A 4 -39.97 -27.48 -11.00
C PRO A 4 -38.78 -26.52 -11.19
N ASN A 5 -39.07 -25.34 -11.72
CA ASN A 5 -38.16 -24.21 -11.78
C ASN A 5 -37.74 -23.80 -10.36
N SER A 6 -36.43 -23.85 -10.09
CA SER A 6 -35.86 -23.37 -8.84
C SER A 6 -35.74 -21.85 -8.87
N ASP A 7 -36.59 -21.19 -8.09
CA ASP A 7 -36.52 -19.76 -7.81
C ASP A 7 -35.15 -19.41 -7.19
N THR A 8 -34.34 -18.65 -7.93
CA THR A 8 -33.11 -18.07 -7.43
C THR A 8 -33.44 -16.95 -6.45
N PRO A 9 -32.95 -16.99 -5.19
CA PRO A 9 -33.24 -15.96 -4.21
C PRO A 9 -32.64 -14.62 -4.66
N ASN A 10 -33.52 -13.65 -4.81
CA ASN A 10 -33.22 -12.28 -5.15
C ASN A 10 -32.45 -11.65 -3.98
N ASN A 11 -31.11 -11.70 -4.03
CA ASN A 11 -30.23 -11.05 -3.06
C ASN A 11 -30.34 -9.53 -3.20
N GLN A 12 -31.35 -8.94 -2.55
CA GLN A 12 -31.38 -7.51 -2.30
C GLN A 12 -30.24 -7.17 -1.33
N GLU A 13 -29.07 -6.85 -1.89
CA GLU A 13 -27.96 -6.26 -1.15
C GLU A 13 -28.45 -4.98 -0.47
N SER A 14 -28.72 -5.08 0.83
CA SER A 14 -29.10 -3.92 1.65
C SER A 14 -27.99 -2.87 1.54
N SER A 15 -28.28 -1.77 0.86
CA SER A 15 -27.37 -0.66 0.65
C SER A 15 -27.26 0.17 1.93
N PHE A 16 -26.57 -0.36 2.94
CA PHE A 16 -26.23 0.43 4.11
C PHE A 16 -25.47 1.70 3.65
N PRO A 17 -25.88 2.89 4.11
CA PRO A 17 -25.23 4.13 3.72
C PRO A 17 -23.76 4.07 4.15
N ILE A 18 -22.86 4.07 3.16
CA ILE A 18 -21.42 4.08 3.40
C ILE A 18 -21.08 5.42 4.07
N VAL A 19 -20.97 5.43 5.39
CA VAL A 19 -20.54 6.61 6.16
C VAL A 19 -19.10 6.93 5.75
N GLN A 20 -18.95 7.93 4.87
CA GLN A 20 -17.65 8.27 4.33
C GLN A 20 -16.73 8.89 5.40
N PRO A 21 -15.42 8.59 5.39
CA PRO A 21 -14.47 9.28 6.22
C PRO A 21 -14.44 10.79 5.90
N ARG A 22 -14.92 11.60 6.85
CA ARG A 22 -14.84 13.07 6.84
C ARG A 22 -13.58 13.59 7.55
N LEU A 23 -12.52 12.80 7.61
CA LEU A 23 -11.26 13.23 8.22
C LEU A 23 -10.59 14.32 7.38
N LYS A 24 -10.29 15.47 8.02
CA LYS A 24 -9.41 16.51 7.46
C LYS A 24 -8.02 15.92 7.24
N LEU A 25 -7.57 15.90 5.99
CA LEU A 25 -6.26 15.33 5.65
C LEU A 25 -5.13 16.16 6.29
N PRO A 26 -4.10 15.52 6.89
CA PRO A 26 -2.94 16.25 7.37
C PRO A 26 -2.20 16.88 6.18
N ARG A 27 -1.81 18.14 6.36
CA ARG A 27 -1.10 18.93 5.34
C ARG A 27 0.34 19.25 5.73
N ASN A 28 0.68 19.19 7.02
CA ASN A 28 2.03 19.41 7.49
C ASN A 28 2.93 18.24 7.03
N PRO A 29 3.95 18.47 6.18
CA PRO A 29 4.90 17.43 5.79
C PRO A 29 5.76 16.94 6.98
N GLU A 30 5.96 17.77 8.01
CA GLU A 30 6.75 17.49 9.21
C GLU A 30 5.91 16.89 10.35
N ILE A 31 4.76 16.30 10.03
CA ILE A 31 3.91 15.70 11.05
C ILE A 31 4.66 14.59 11.82
N LEU A 32 4.75 14.75 13.14
CA LEU A 32 5.34 13.74 14.01
C LEU A 32 4.45 12.48 14.08
N ALA A 33 5.10 11.34 14.30
CA ALA A 33 4.50 10.02 14.40
C ALA A 33 3.36 9.91 15.43
N PRO A 34 3.39 10.55 16.63
CA PRO A 34 2.25 10.53 17.54
C PRO A 34 0.98 11.13 16.92
N SER A 35 1.13 12.29 16.27
CA SER A 35 0.03 13.00 15.62
C SER A 35 -0.49 12.22 14.41
N LEU A 36 0.41 11.66 13.60
CA LEU A 36 0.05 10.78 12.49
C LEU A 36 -0.64 9.50 12.98
N SER A 37 -0.18 8.92 14.09
CA SER A 37 -0.81 7.72 14.69
C SER A 37 -2.22 8.01 15.21
N ARG A 38 -2.42 9.16 15.86
CA ARG A 38 -3.76 9.61 16.28
C ARG A 38 -4.69 9.77 15.08
N TYR A 39 -4.17 10.24 13.96
CA TYR A 39 -4.92 10.33 12.71
C TYR A 39 -5.27 8.96 12.12
N LEU A 40 -4.30 8.05 12.01
CA LEU A 40 -4.49 6.71 11.43
C LEU A 40 -5.50 5.87 12.22
N ARG A 41 -5.49 5.95 13.56
CA ARG A 41 -6.43 5.23 14.43
C ARG A 41 -7.90 5.54 14.13
N LYS A 42 -8.20 6.76 13.69
CA LYS A 42 -9.57 7.16 13.33
C LYS A 42 -10.13 6.32 12.17
N TYR A 43 -9.29 5.74 11.31
CA TYR A 43 -9.77 4.92 10.22
C TYR A 43 -10.38 3.59 10.67
N ASN A 44 -9.91 3.02 11.79
CA ASN A 44 -10.44 1.75 12.30
C ASN A 44 -11.83 1.89 12.95
N GLN A 45 -12.32 3.13 13.12
CA GLN A 45 -13.65 3.42 13.66
C GLN A 45 -14.74 3.38 12.57
N TYR A 46 -14.38 3.35 11.28
CA TYR A 46 -15.38 3.32 10.21
C TYR A 46 -15.94 1.91 10.00
N PRO A 47 -17.26 1.76 9.83
CA PRO A 47 -17.88 0.50 9.43
C PRO A 47 -17.23 -0.02 8.16
N SER A 48 -17.00 -1.34 8.10
CA SER A 48 -16.42 -2.02 6.95
C SER A 48 -15.03 -1.52 6.53
N ALA A 49 -14.31 -0.78 7.38
CA ALA A 49 -12.95 -0.36 7.06
C ALA A 49 -11.99 -1.55 6.97
N PRO A 50 -10.98 -1.47 6.07
CA PRO A 50 -9.84 -2.38 6.10
C PRO A 50 -9.07 -2.23 7.43
N SER A 51 -8.23 -3.20 7.77
CA SER A 51 -7.34 -3.10 8.93
C SER A 51 -6.29 -2.02 8.68
N VAL A 52 -6.41 -0.84 9.29
CA VAL A 52 -5.41 0.23 9.17
C VAL A 52 -4.44 0.16 10.34
N HIS A 53 -3.15 -0.02 10.06
CA HIS A 53 -2.14 -0.02 11.11
C HIS A 53 -2.10 1.34 11.82
N PRO A 54 -2.20 1.38 13.17
CA PRO A 54 -2.42 2.62 13.89
C PRO A 54 -1.18 3.53 14.00
N ARG A 55 0.00 3.06 13.58
CA ARG A 55 1.28 3.78 13.71
C ARG A 55 1.99 3.86 12.36
N PRO A 56 2.79 4.89 12.08
CA PRO A 56 3.63 4.88 10.89
C PRO A 56 4.68 3.76 10.96
N ILE A 57 4.86 3.05 9.86
CA ILE A 57 5.91 2.05 9.67
C ILE A 57 7.15 2.74 9.10
N SER A 58 8.31 2.50 9.70
CA SER A 58 9.54 3.21 9.33
C SER A 58 10.74 2.30 9.11
N PHE A 59 10.86 1.21 9.86
CA PHE A 59 12.11 0.45 9.91
C PHE A 59 11.92 -0.99 9.42
N PRO A 60 12.76 -1.46 8.47
CA PRO A 60 12.87 -2.87 8.14
C PRO A 60 13.13 -3.79 9.34
N THR A 61 13.96 -3.36 10.30
CA THR A 61 14.34 -4.18 11.46
C THR A 61 14.37 -3.38 12.76
N ASN A 62 14.33 -4.08 13.90
CA ASN A 62 14.54 -3.46 15.22
C ASN A 62 15.93 -2.84 15.33
N GLN A 63 16.98 -3.48 14.79
CA GLN A 63 18.32 -2.92 14.78
C GLN A 63 18.35 -1.54 14.10
N GLN A 64 17.71 -1.40 12.93
CA GLN A 64 17.63 -0.10 12.28
C GLN A 64 16.86 0.90 13.13
N LYS A 65 15.75 0.49 13.78
CA LYS A 65 15.02 1.37 14.70
C LYS A 65 15.91 1.86 15.85
N THR A 66 16.71 0.98 16.46
CA THR A 66 17.67 1.33 17.51
C THR A 66 18.72 2.32 17.00
N ASN A 67 19.29 2.08 15.82
CA ASN A 67 20.29 2.96 15.23
C ASN A 67 19.76 4.38 14.97
N TRP A 68 18.47 4.52 14.68
CA TRP A 68 17.82 5.83 14.48
C TRP A 68 17.29 6.46 15.77
N ALA A 69 17.36 5.79 16.92
CA ALA A 69 16.68 6.23 18.14
C ALA A 69 17.17 7.58 18.66
N THR A 70 18.46 7.90 18.48
CA THR A 70 19.08 9.15 18.92
C THR A 70 18.80 10.32 17.96
N SER A 71 18.57 10.04 16.68
CA SER A 71 18.40 11.07 15.64
C SER A 71 16.93 11.36 15.30
N LEU A 72 15.99 10.57 15.82
CA LEU A 72 14.58 10.69 15.49
C LEU A 72 13.73 10.87 16.76
N PRO A 73 13.24 12.09 17.05
CA PRO A 73 12.60 12.41 18.34
C PRO A 73 11.31 11.61 18.60
N ASP A 74 10.68 11.09 17.54
CA ASP A 74 9.46 10.31 17.60
C ASP A 74 9.66 8.82 17.26
N GLY A 75 10.91 8.33 17.27
CA GLY A 75 11.26 6.94 16.93
C GLY A 75 10.48 5.89 17.74
N LYS A 76 10.19 6.17 19.01
CA LYS A 76 9.38 5.30 19.88
C LYS A 76 7.93 5.12 19.42
N HIS A 77 7.42 6.00 18.56
CA HIS A 77 6.06 5.98 18.01
C HIS A 77 5.97 5.39 16.60
N ARG A 78 7.10 4.93 16.05
CA ARG A 78 7.19 4.26 14.75
C ARG A 78 7.37 2.76 14.90
N ASP A 79 6.86 2.00 13.95
CA ASP A 79 6.91 0.55 13.97
C ASP A 79 7.84 -0.02 12.90
N THR A 80 8.23 -1.28 13.12
CA THR A 80 9.01 -2.05 12.16
C THR A 80 8.10 -2.85 11.23
N TYR A 81 8.68 -3.43 10.17
CA TYR A 81 7.91 -4.25 9.23
C TYR A 81 7.30 -5.48 9.93
N ALA A 82 8.08 -6.13 10.80
CA ALA A 82 7.62 -7.29 11.57
C ALA A 82 6.46 -6.92 12.53
N VAL A 83 6.57 -5.78 13.23
CA VAL A 83 5.50 -5.31 14.14
C VAL A 83 4.21 -5.01 13.37
N TRP A 84 4.32 -4.35 12.21
CA TRP A 84 3.16 -4.11 11.35
C TRP A 84 2.55 -5.40 10.80
N TRP A 85 3.37 -6.32 10.33
CA TRP A 85 2.88 -7.56 9.73
C TRP A 85 2.16 -8.44 10.75
N ARG A 86 2.74 -8.59 11.94
CA ARG A 86 2.22 -9.45 13.02
C ARG A 86 1.09 -8.82 13.83
N SER A 87 0.78 -7.54 13.61
CA SER A 87 -0.34 -6.90 14.32
C SER A 87 -1.66 -7.62 14.02
N PRO A 88 -2.60 -7.72 14.98
CA PRO A 88 -3.90 -8.36 14.75
C PRO A 88 -4.63 -7.76 13.55
N LYS A 89 -5.07 -8.61 12.61
CA LYS A 89 -5.80 -8.19 11.41
C LYS A 89 -7.30 -8.41 11.50
N HIS A 90 -7.81 -9.01 12.60
CA HIS A 90 -9.23 -9.23 12.88
C HIS A 90 -10.02 -9.77 11.68
N ASN A 91 -9.48 -10.82 11.04
CA ASN A 91 -10.05 -11.48 9.86
C ASN A 91 -10.22 -10.60 8.60
N LYS A 92 -9.77 -9.34 8.61
CA LYS A 92 -9.91 -8.40 7.51
C LYS A 92 -9.29 -8.92 6.21
N ALA A 93 -9.92 -8.61 5.08
CA ALA A 93 -9.46 -8.95 3.74
C ALA A 93 -8.41 -7.98 3.17
N CYS A 94 -8.39 -6.74 3.67
CA CYS A 94 -7.49 -5.69 3.25
C CYS A 94 -6.77 -5.07 4.45
N TRP A 95 -5.44 -4.95 4.35
CA TRP A 95 -4.58 -4.40 5.40
C TRP A 95 -3.80 -3.20 4.86
N LEU A 96 -3.87 -2.08 5.57
CA LEU A 96 -3.23 -0.82 5.19
C LEU A 96 -2.08 -0.49 6.13
N GLY A 97 -0.95 -0.11 5.54
CA GLY A 97 0.20 0.45 6.24
C GLY A 97 0.53 1.84 5.70
N CYS A 98 0.70 2.81 6.59
CA CYS A 98 1.32 4.09 6.25
C CYS A 98 2.81 4.01 6.55
N PHE A 99 3.64 4.17 5.53
CA PHE A 99 5.08 4.16 5.66
C PHE A 99 5.60 5.59 5.67
N SER A 100 6.50 5.88 6.60
CA SER A 100 7.27 7.12 6.65
C SER A 100 8.72 6.70 6.84
N THR A 101 9.51 6.80 5.79
CA THR A 101 10.85 6.20 5.71
C THR A 101 11.86 7.21 5.20
N TRP A 102 13.14 7.02 5.55
CA TRP A 102 14.23 7.78 4.93
C TRP A 102 14.30 7.52 3.42
N THR A 103 14.78 8.52 2.68
CA THR A 103 14.99 8.44 1.22
C THR A 103 16.43 8.11 0.84
N SER A 104 17.37 8.34 1.76
CA SER A 104 18.79 8.02 1.67
C SER A 104 19.31 7.39 2.97
N SER A 105 20.34 6.56 2.86
CA SER A 105 20.98 5.88 3.98
C SER A 105 22.01 6.79 4.64
N TRP A 106 22.25 6.64 5.94
CA TRP A 106 23.39 7.28 6.60
C TRP A 106 24.74 6.81 6.03
N VAL A 107 24.77 5.61 5.45
CA VAL A 107 25.93 5.09 4.72
C VAL A 107 25.99 5.75 3.34
N GLY A 108 26.97 6.63 3.15
CA GLY A 108 27.29 7.23 1.85
C GLY A 108 26.56 8.54 1.50
N ASP A 109 25.81 9.13 2.43
CA ASP A 109 25.18 10.44 2.24
C ASP A 109 25.42 11.32 3.46
N VAL A 110 26.37 12.26 3.37
CA VAL A 110 26.75 13.15 4.48
C VAL A 110 25.61 14.08 4.96
N LYS A 111 24.54 14.20 4.18
CA LYS A 111 23.34 15.00 4.49
C LYS A 111 22.13 14.14 4.85
N TRP A 112 22.34 12.88 5.23
CA TRP A 112 21.25 11.92 5.49
C TRP A 112 20.26 12.40 6.56
N ASP A 113 20.74 13.17 7.53
CA ASP A 113 20.00 13.71 8.69
C ASP A 113 19.10 14.90 8.31
N THR A 114 19.48 15.67 7.30
CA THR A 114 18.71 16.80 6.76
C THR A 114 17.78 16.39 5.62
N ARG A 115 17.92 15.16 5.09
CA ARG A 115 17.04 14.67 4.02
C ARG A 115 15.63 14.45 4.55
N PRO A 116 14.60 15.00 3.88
CA PRO A 116 13.24 14.82 4.33
C PRO A 116 12.85 13.34 4.24
N TRP A 117 12.15 12.89 5.27
CA TRP A 117 11.49 11.60 5.27
C TRP A 117 10.36 11.60 4.24
N HIS A 118 10.13 10.44 3.65
CA HIS A 118 9.13 10.26 2.61
C HIS A 118 7.98 9.39 3.08
N ALA A 119 6.75 9.84 2.80
CA ALA A 119 5.55 9.12 3.15
C ALA A 119 4.94 8.41 1.95
N TRP A 120 4.72 7.11 2.07
CA TRP A 120 4.08 6.23 1.08
C TRP A 120 3.17 5.23 1.79
N ALA A 121 2.40 4.44 1.06
CA ALA A 121 1.47 3.49 1.67
C ALA A 121 1.43 2.15 0.96
N VAL A 122 0.97 1.14 1.69
CA VAL A 122 0.78 -0.21 1.17
C VAL A 122 -0.62 -0.70 1.51
N ALA A 123 -1.24 -1.36 0.53
CA ALA A 123 -2.36 -2.24 0.76
C ALA A 123 -1.94 -3.69 0.51
N VAL A 124 -2.21 -4.58 1.46
CA VAL A 124 -2.10 -6.03 1.30
C VAL A 124 -3.51 -6.60 1.25
N LEU A 125 -3.82 -7.34 0.19
CA LEU A 125 -5.15 -7.85 -0.12
C LEU A 125 -5.13 -9.37 -0.16
N LYS A 126 -6.08 -10.01 0.53
CA LYS A 126 -6.41 -11.42 0.28
C LYS A 126 -6.93 -11.58 -1.15
N LEU A 127 -6.66 -12.73 -1.76
CA LEU A 127 -7.27 -13.09 -3.04
C LEU A 127 -8.61 -13.76 -2.76
N HIS A 128 -9.56 -13.61 -3.70
CA HIS A 128 -10.85 -14.28 -3.61
C HIS A 128 -10.67 -15.77 -3.92
N ASN A 129 -11.09 -16.65 -3.01
CA ASN A 129 -11.02 -18.12 -3.17
C ASN A 129 -9.65 -18.73 -3.51
N GLU A 130 -8.57 -17.96 -3.34
CA GLU A 130 -7.22 -18.38 -3.70
C GLU A 130 -6.22 -18.16 -2.56
N SER A 131 -5.19 -19.00 -2.52
CA SER A 131 -4.05 -18.81 -1.65
C SER A 131 -3.13 -17.70 -2.19
N GLY A 132 -2.71 -16.82 -1.28
CA GLY A 132 -1.78 -15.75 -1.61
C GLY A 132 -2.23 -14.38 -1.18
N LYS A 133 -1.47 -13.38 -1.62
CA LYS A 133 -1.71 -11.95 -1.40
C LYS A 133 -1.40 -11.14 -2.64
N CYS A 134 -2.18 -10.10 -2.87
CA CYS A 134 -1.87 -9.02 -3.78
C CYS A 134 -1.40 -7.81 -2.98
N ILE A 135 -0.31 -7.17 -3.40
CA ILE A 135 0.25 -5.99 -2.75
C ILE A 135 0.13 -4.79 -3.68
N ILE A 136 -0.33 -3.66 -3.15
CA ILE A 136 -0.35 -2.37 -3.86
C ILE A 136 0.52 -1.40 -3.08
N ILE A 137 1.61 -0.94 -3.71
CA ILE A 137 2.48 0.11 -3.20
C ILE A 137 2.06 1.43 -3.84
N TYR A 138 1.58 2.36 -3.03
CA TYR A 138 1.32 3.74 -3.42
C TYR A 138 2.46 4.64 -2.97
N ASP A 139 3.23 5.11 -3.94
CA ASP A 139 4.21 6.17 -3.76
C ASP A 139 3.74 7.41 -4.53
N CYS A 140 3.58 8.56 -3.87
CA CYS A 140 3.20 9.81 -4.53
C CYS A 140 4.34 10.46 -5.32
N ASP A 141 5.56 9.99 -5.12
CA ASP A 141 6.79 10.41 -5.81
C ASP A 141 7.49 9.19 -6.44
N PRO A 142 6.83 8.48 -7.37
CA PRO A 142 7.36 7.23 -7.87
C PRO A 142 8.61 7.48 -8.72
N ARG A 143 9.68 6.71 -8.47
CA ARG A 143 10.90 6.75 -9.29
C ARG A 143 10.65 6.06 -10.62
N ILE A 144 10.38 6.85 -11.66
CA ILE A 144 10.30 6.35 -13.04
C ILE A 144 11.58 6.82 -13.75
N PRO A 145 12.48 5.90 -14.14
CA PRO A 145 13.70 6.26 -14.86
C PRO A 145 13.39 7.06 -16.13
N ALA A 146 14.19 8.08 -16.42
CA ALA A 146 14.06 8.86 -17.66
C ALA A 146 14.11 7.94 -18.88
N GLY A 147 13.24 8.19 -19.85
CA GLY A 147 13.14 7.37 -21.06
C GLY A 147 12.52 5.98 -20.87
N TYR A 148 12.12 5.59 -19.65
CA TYR A 148 11.47 4.30 -19.46
C TYR A 148 10.09 4.27 -20.14
N ARG A 149 9.97 3.44 -21.17
CA ARG A 149 8.68 3.11 -21.79
C ARG A 149 8.11 1.87 -21.12
N TYR A 150 6.92 1.99 -20.55
CA TYR A 150 6.20 0.83 -20.01
C TYR A 150 6.05 -0.21 -21.11
N LYS A 151 6.45 -1.45 -20.81
CA LYS A 151 6.07 -2.56 -21.67
C LYS A 151 4.60 -2.85 -21.43
N TYR A 152 3.87 -2.94 -22.51
CA TYR A 152 2.51 -3.44 -22.49
C TYR A 152 2.60 -4.90 -22.92
N LYS A 153 2.27 -5.83 -22.01
CA LYS A 153 2.18 -7.24 -22.41
C LYS A 153 0.95 -7.34 -23.34
N HIS A 154 1.19 -7.67 -24.61
CA HIS A 154 0.14 -7.82 -25.61
C HIS A 154 -0.58 -9.15 -25.38
N THR A 155 -1.69 -9.11 -24.64
CA THR A 155 -2.79 -10.05 -24.82
C THR A 155 -3.79 -9.40 -25.78
N LYS A 156 -4.54 -10.21 -26.55
CA LYS A 156 -5.21 -9.81 -27.81
C LYS A 156 -6.11 -8.56 -27.73
N ARG A 157 -6.55 -8.07 -26.56
CA ARG A 157 -7.36 -6.84 -26.42
C ARG A 157 -7.02 -6.02 -25.14
N LYS A 158 -6.08 -5.08 -25.26
CA LYS A 158 -5.67 -3.99 -24.32
C LYS A 158 -4.92 -4.37 -23.02
N ARG A 159 -4.21 -3.37 -22.49
CA ARG A 159 -2.87 -3.47 -21.92
C ARG A 159 -2.83 -3.23 -20.40
N ASN A 160 -2.33 -4.18 -19.60
CA ASN A 160 -1.74 -3.83 -18.31
C ASN A 160 -0.41 -3.11 -18.55
N ARG A 161 -0.15 -2.03 -17.81
CA ARG A 161 1.20 -1.49 -17.69
C ARG A 161 2.01 -2.50 -16.89
N VAL A 162 3.02 -3.09 -17.51
CA VAL A 162 3.91 -4.03 -16.85
C VAL A 162 5.29 -3.38 -16.78
N ILE A 163 5.86 -3.38 -15.57
CA ILE A 163 7.27 -3.03 -15.37
C ILE A 163 8.03 -4.35 -15.40
N SER A 164 8.73 -4.58 -16.51
CA SER A 164 9.46 -5.83 -16.79
C SER A 164 10.92 -5.86 -16.35
N VAL A 165 11.29 -4.89 -15.54
CA VAL A 165 12.67 -4.59 -15.16
C VAL A 165 12.82 -4.76 -13.67
N ARG A 166 14.07 -4.96 -13.21
CA ARG A 166 14.37 -5.23 -11.81
C ARG A 166 13.72 -4.17 -10.91
N PRO A 167 12.95 -4.57 -9.87
CA PRO A 167 12.21 -3.64 -8.99
C PRO A 167 13.07 -2.54 -8.40
N ARG A 168 14.35 -2.83 -8.13
CA ARG A 168 15.32 -1.88 -7.57
C ARG A 168 15.51 -0.61 -8.41
N ARG A 169 15.09 -0.58 -9.68
CA ARG A 169 15.11 0.64 -10.51
C ARG A 169 13.90 1.56 -10.29
N PHE A 170 12.81 1.05 -9.72
CA PHE A 170 11.52 1.77 -9.58
C PHE A 170 11.12 1.96 -8.12
N LEU A 171 11.46 0.98 -7.29
CA LEU A 171 11.20 0.99 -5.87
C LEU A 171 12.37 1.64 -5.13
N LEU A 172 12.03 2.36 -4.06
CA LEU A 172 13.00 2.75 -3.05
C LEU A 172 13.63 1.49 -2.42
N PRO A 173 14.89 1.54 -1.96
CA PRO A 173 15.50 0.41 -1.26
C PRO A 173 14.66 -0.12 -0.08
N VAL A 174 14.01 0.79 0.67
CA VAL A 174 13.09 0.43 1.77
C VAL A 174 11.81 -0.28 1.28
N GLN A 175 11.29 0.09 0.11
CA GLN A 175 10.14 -0.60 -0.51
C GLN A 175 10.53 -2.00 -1.01
N THR A 176 11.72 -2.16 -1.59
CA THR A 176 12.25 -3.48 -1.95
C THR A 176 12.44 -4.35 -0.71
N LYS A 177 13.04 -3.82 0.37
CA LYS A 177 13.19 -4.52 1.65
C LYS A 177 11.85 -4.96 2.25
N LEU A 178 10.78 -4.20 2.03
CA LEU A 178 9.44 -4.62 2.47
C LEU A 178 8.99 -5.88 1.74
N ILE A 179 9.11 -5.91 0.42
CA ILE A 179 8.72 -7.07 -0.39
C ILE A 179 9.58 -8.29 -0.03
N GLU A 180 10.90 -8.10 0.10
CA GLU A 180 11.83 -9.15 0.55
C GLU A 180 11.47 -9.65 1.95
N HIS A 181 11.14 -8.77 2.89
CA HIS A 181 10.70 -9.14 4.24
C HIS A 181 9.42 -10.00 4.20
N LEU A 182 8.39 -9.54 3.49
CA LEU A 182 7.13 -10.29 3.39
C LEU A 182 7.34 -11.66 2.73
N ARG A 183 8.10 -11.73 1.64
CA ARG A 183 8.32 -12.99 0.92
C ARG A 183 9.21 -13.96 1.68
N MET A 184 10.37 -13.49 2.14
CA MET A 184 11.46 -14.35 2.61
C MET A 184 11.46 -14.58 4.12
N ARG A 185 10.93 -13.63 4.90
CA ARG A 185 10.92 -13.73 6.39
C ARG A 185 9.56 -14.14 6.91
N GLU A 186 8.50 -13.63 6.33
CA GLU A 186 7.13 -13.91 6.74
C GLU A 186 6.45 -14.97 5.84
N ASN A 187 7.21 -15.56 4.91
CA ASN A 187 6.77 -16.64 3.99
C ASN A 187 5.45 -16.34 3.28
N VAL A 188 5.23 -15.08 2.91
CA VAL A 188 3.97 -14.66 2.30
C VAL A 188 3.94 -15.08 0.82
N PRO A 189 2.94 -15.87 0.39
CA PRO A 189 2.75 -16.18 -1.02
C PRO A 189 2.23 -14.94 -1.77
N ILE A 190 3.14 -14.14 -2.33
CA ILE A 190 2.79 -12.91 -3.07
C ILE A 190 2.52 -13.28 -4.53
N ARG A 191 1.27 -13.12 -4.99
CA ARG A 191 0.87 -13.39 -6.39
C ARG A 191 1.09 -12.20 -7.31
N ALA A 192 0.91 -10.99 -6.80
CA ALA A 192 1.04 -9.76 -7.59
C ALA A 192 1.52 -8.60 -6.72
N VAL A 193 2.36 -7.75 -7.31
CA VAL A 193 2.74 -6.45 -6.74
C VAL A 193 2.44 -5.36 -7.75
N PHE A 194 1.58 -4.43 -7.37
CA PHE A 194 1.26 -3.23 -8.13
C PHE A 194 2.00 -2.04 -7.53
N TYR A 195 2.60 -1.22 -8.39
CA TYR A 195 3.30 0.00 -7.99
C TYR A 195 2.69 1.22 -8.68
N ASN A 196 2.39 2.28 -7.92
CA ASN A 196 1.90 3.53 -8.49
C ASN A 196 2.92 4.11 -9.48
N THR A 197 2.45 4.51 -10.66
CA THR A 197 3.28 5.10 -11.72
C THR A 197 2.87 6.53 -12.08
N ASP A 198 1.93 7.12 -11.33
CA ASP A 198 1.45 8.48 -11.54
C ASP A 198 2.43 9.51 -10.95
N THR A 199 3.22 10.15 -11.82
CA THR A 199 4.24 11.15 -11.45
C THR A 199 3.70 12.57 -11.28
N ARG A 200 2.41 12.84 -11.54
CA ARG A 200 1.85 14.21 -11.48
C ARG A 200 1.99 14.91 -10.13
N ARG A 201 2.30 14.16 -9.07
CA ARG A 201 2.43 14.63 -7.68
C ARG A 201 3.87 14.61 -7.16
N ALA A 202 4.82 14.10 -7.96
CA ALA A 202 6.23 14.02 -7.63
C ALA A 202 6.82 15.40 -7.32
N GLY A 203 7.77 15.47 -6.38
CA GLY A 203 8.51 16.70 -6.05
C GLY A 203 7.70 17.83 -5.40
N ARG A 204 6.41 17.63 -5.07
CA ARG A 204 5.55 18.71 -4.52
C ARG A 204 5.68 18.97 -3.02
N ASN A 205 6.62 18.30 -2.34
CA ASN A 205 6.77 18.33 -0.88
C ASN A 205 5.45 18.13 -0.10
N ARG A 206 4.60 17.21 -0.58
CA ARG A 206 3.26 16.94 -0.04
C ARG A 206 2.98 15.44 0.11
N CYS A 207 4.04 14.66 0.39
CA CYS A 207 3.95 13.21 0.42
C CYS A 207 2.95 12.71 1.46
N VAL A 208 2.98 13.26 2.68
CA VAL A 208 2.02 12.97 3.76
C VAL A 208 0.58 13.18 3.28
N TYR A 209 0.28 14.34 2.69
CA TYR A 209 -1.06 14.68 2.23
C TYR A 209 -1.56 13.71 1.16
N TYR A 210 -0.74 13.42 0.15
CA TYR A 210 -1.16 12.54 -0.95
C TYR A 210 -1.27 11.08 -0.54
N THR A 211 -0.39 10.62 0.34
CA THR A 211 -0.44 9.27 0.92
C THR A 211 -1.68 9.11 1.80
N MET A 212 -2.00 10.06 2.67
CA MET A 212 -3.25 10.03 3.44
C MET A 212 -4.50 10.13 2.56
N LYS A 213 -4.44 10.93 1.48
CA LYS A 213 -5.52 11.01 0.50
C LYS A 213 -5.77 9.65 -0.18
N TRP A 214 -4.70 8.90 -0.47
CA TRP A 214 -4.80 7.56 -1.03
C TRP A 214 -5.33 6.55 0.00
N ILE A 215 -4.82 6.52 1.23
CA ILE A 215 -5.35 5.67 2.31
C ILE A 215 -6.84 5.91 2.51
N ARG A 216 -7.27 7.18 2.58
CA ARG A 216 -8.70 7.54 2.68
C ARG A 216 -9.52 6.97 1.53
N LYS A 217 -8.97 6.96 0.31
CA LYS A 217 -9.62 6.36 -0.86
C LYS A 217 -9.73 4.84 -0.70
N VAL A 218 -8.69 4.16 -0.22
CA VAL A 218 -8.74 2.71 0.00
C VAL A 218 -9.71 2.34 1.12
N VAL A 219 -9.74 3.10 2.22
CA VAL A 219 -10.74 2.91 3.28
C VAL A 219 -12.17 3.05 2.76
N ARG A 220 -12.43 3.97 1.82
CA ARG A 220 -13.74 4.12 1.17
C ARG A 220 -14.14 2.94 0.29
N PHE A 221 -13.19 2.16 -0.24
CA PHE A 221 -13.51 0.90 -0.92
C PHE A 221 -13.91 -0.21 0.07
N GLY A 222 -13.61 -0.03 1.36
CA GLY A 222 -13.91 -0.98 2.41
C GLY A 222 -12.98 -2.19 2.46
N ASP A 223 -13.31 -3.10 3.37
CA ASP A 223 -12.61 -4.35 3.60
C ASP A 223 -13.03 -5.42 2.59
N LYS A 224 -12.56 -5.26 1.35
CA LYS A 224 -12.82 -6.21 0.26
C LYS A 224 -11.52 -6.91 -0.17
N PRO A 225 -11.56 -8.20 -0.52
CA PRO A 225 -10.42 -8.90 -1.12
C PRO A 225 -10.07 -8.27 -2.48
N PHE A 226 -8.95 -8.67 -3.06
CA PHE A 226 -8.57 -8.31 -4.42
C PHE A 226 -9.60 -8.86 -5.41
N TRP A 227 -10.00 -8.05 -6.39
CA TRP A 227 -11.06 -8.40 -7.35
C TRP A 227 -10.59 -9.30 -8.50
N GLY A 228 -9.35 -9.78 -8.44
CA GLY A 228 -8.80 -10.67 -9.43
C GLY A 228 -8.39 -9.94 -10.72
N PHE A 229 -8.23 -10.76 -11.75
CA PHE A 229 -7.89 -10.34 -13.09
C PHE A 229 -9.00 -10.76 -14.04
N ASP A 230 -9.22 -10.02 -15.12
CA ASP A 230 -10.04 -10.51 -16.23
C ASP A 230 -9.30 -11.55 -17.08
N GLU A 231 -9.99 -12.09 -18.09
CA GLU A 231 -9.46 -13.08 -19.03
C GLU A 231 -8.21 -12.59 -19.77
N GLU A 232 -8.05 -11.27 -19.93
CA GLU A 232 -6.87 -10.66 -20.55
C GLU A 232 -5.72 -10.42 -19.55
N GLY A 233 -5.89 -10.80 -18.29
CA GLY A 233 -4.93 -10.63 -17.21
C GLY A 233 -4.89 -9.19 -16.67
N ARG A 234 -5.88 -8.35 -16.94
CA ARG A 234 -5.97 -6.97 -16.43
C ARG A 234 -6.56 -6.95 -15.04
N SER A 235 -6.01 -6.09 -14.17
CA SER A 235 -6.56 -5.97 -12.81
C SER A 235 -7.96 -5.38 -12.86
N LEU A 236 -8.93 -6.10 -12.29
CA LEU A 236 -10.29 -5.61 -12.11
C LEU A 236 -10.40 -4.66 -10.90
N ASP A 237 -9.38 -4.62 -10.05
CA ASP A 237 -9.41 -3.88 -8.80
C ASP A 237 -9.18 -2.36 -9.00
N PRO A 238 -10.13 -1.48 -8.64
CA PRO A 238 -10.01 -0.03 -8.83
C PRO A 238 -8.93 0.61 -7.96
N ARG A 239 -8.42 -0.12 -6.94
CA ARG A 239 -7.29 0.32 -6.11
C ARG A 239 -5.97 0.29 -6.89
N THR A 240 -5.87 -0.51 -7.96
CA THR A 240 -4.69 -0.56 -8.84
C THR A 240 -4.74 0.47 -9.98
N LYS A 241 -5.75 1.36 -10.01
CA LYS A 241 -5.84 2.41 -11.03
C LYS A 241 -4.57 3.28 -11.01
N ARG A 242 -3.89 3.40 -12.16
CA ARG A 242 -2.57 4.08 -12.35
C ARG A 242 -1.38 3.35 -11.74
N CYS A 243 -1.55 2.10 -11.33
CA CYS A 243 -0.43 1.25 -11.01
C CYS A 243 0.05 0.47 -12.23
N ALA A 244 1.30 0.02 -12.19
CA ALA A 244 1.82 -1.00 -13.07
C ALA A 244 2.07 -2.28 -12.26
N LEU A 245 1.87 -3.43 -12.90
CA LEU A 245 2.23 -4.73 -12.34
C LEU A 245 3.75 -4.91 -12.44
N LEU A 246 4.39 -5.32 -11.33
CA LEU A 246 5.79 -5.71 -11.32
C LEU A 246 5.88 -7.21 -11.64
N ASP A 247 6.43 -7.58 -12.79
CA ASP A 247 6.47 -8.99 -13.24
C ASP A 247 7.68 -9.79 -12.72
N ARG A 248 8.71 -9.09 -12.26
CA ARG A 248 9.94 -9.66 -11.69
C ARG A 248 10.06 -9.11 -10.29
N LEU A 249 9.99 -9.97 -9.29
CA LEU A 249 10.11 -9.62 -7.88
C LEU A 249 11.21 -10.44 -7.25
#